data_AF-B3QVG1-F1
#
_entry.id   AF-B3QVG1-F1
#
_cell.length_a   1.000
_cell.length_b   1.000
_cell.length_c   1.000
_cell.angle_alpha   90.00
_cell.angle_beta   90.00
_cell.angle_gamma   90.00
#
_symmetry.space_group_name_H-M   'P 1'
#
loop_
_entity.id
_entity.type
_entity.pdbx_description
1 polymer ?
#
loop_
_entity_poly.entity_id
_entity_poly.type
_entity_poly.pdbx_seq_one_letter_code
_entity_poly.pdbx_strand_id
1 'polypeptide(L)' 'MKKTYLIFFLLLAVLQGCATVQPWEREKLADPIMIFDENPIEKGLKEHHINYREGSEGGTGSQSGGCGCG' A
#
# COMPACT_ATOMS: atom_id res chain seq x y z
N MET A 1 33.09 23.93 -0.03
CA MET A 1 32.82 23.17 -1.28
C MET A 1 32.72 21.66 -1.06
N LYS A 2 33.75 20.94 -0.60
CA LYS A 2 33.67 19.47 -0.37
C LYS A 2 32.58 19.03 0.64
N LYS A 3 32.38 19.78 1.73
CA LYS A 3 31.33 19.49 2.72
C LYS A 3 29.91 19.63 2.16
N THR A 4 29.71 20.55 1.21
CA THR A 4 28.41 20.78 0.57
C THR A 4 28.00 19.60 -0.34
N TYR A 5 28.97 19.01 -1.05
CA TYR A 5 28.74 17.79 -1.85
C TYR A 5 28.42 16.56 -0.99
N LEU A 6 29.05 16.43 0.19
CA LEU A 6 28.75 15.33 1.12
C LEU A 6 27.32 15.41 1.68
N ILE A 7 26.84 16.60 2.00
CA ILE A 7 25.46 16.81 2.46
C ILE A 7 24.46 16.51 1.35
N PHE A 8 24.75 16.93 0.12
CA PHE A 8 23.90 16.63 -1.04
C PHE A 8 23.81 15.12 -1.31
N PHE A 9 24.93 14.40 -1.23
CA PHE A 9 24.95 12.95 -1.42
C PHE A 9 24.18 12.20 -0.31
N LEU A 10 24.29 12.66 0.95
CA LEU A 10 23.52 12.13 2.07
C LEU A 10 22.01 12.32 1.87
N LEU A 11 21.60 13.48 1.34
CA LEU A 11 20.19 13.78 1.08
C LEU A 11 19.60 12.83 0.04
N LEU A 12 20.35 12.53 -1.03
CA LEU A 12 19.90 11.62 -2.10
C LEU A 12 19.75 10.15 -1.64
N ALA A 13 20.49 9.72 -0.63
CA ALA A 13 20.42 8.35 -0.12
C ALA A 13 19.09 8.02 0.57
N VAL A 14 18.40 9.02 1.16
CA VAL A 14 17.15 8.83 1.90
C VAL A 14 15.94 8.63 0.95
N LEU A 15 16.06 9.01 -0.32
CA LEU A 15 15.00 8.79 -1.32
C LEU A 15 14.97 7.36 -1.89
N GLN A 16 15.93 6.50 -1.52
CA GLN A 16 16.01 5.11 -1.98
C GLN A 16 15.11 4.19 -1.12
N GLY A 17 13.79 4.41 -1.17
CA GLY A 17 12.81 3.60 -0.43
C GLY A 17 11.89 2.75 -1.31
N CYS A 18 11.94 2.91 -2.63
CA CYS A 18 11.03 2.23 -3.55
C CYS A 18 11.69 0.94 -4.10
N ALA A 19 11.43 -0.19 -3.44
CA ALA A 19 11.82 -1.51 -3.93
C ALA A 19 10.62 -2.20 -4.58
N THR A 20 10.70 -2.50 -5.87
CA THR A 20 9.68 -3.29 -6.58
C THR A 20 9.85 -4.77 -6.21
N VAL A 21 9.18 -5.21 -5.16
CA VAL A 21 9.13 -6.61 -4.74
C VAL A 21 8.02 -7.37 -5.46
N GLN A 22 8.21 -8.67 -5.64
CA GLN A 22 7.20 -9.52 -6.26
C GLN A 22 6.00 -9.69 -5.31
N PRO A 23 4.76 -9.82 -5.83
CA PRO A 23 3.55 -9.88 -5.00
C PRO A 23 3.59 -10.87 -3.83
N TRP A 24 4.13 -12.07 -4.05
CA TRP A 24 4.23 -13.11 -3.03
C TRP A 24 5.34 -12.87 -1.99
N GLU A 25 6.28 -11.96 -2.24
CA GLU A 25 7.31 -11.57 -1.27
C GLU A 25 6.75 -10.60 -0.21
N ARG A 26 5.60 -9.98 -0.48
CA ARG A 26 4.89 -9.06 0.44
C ARG A 26 4.15 -9.77 1.57
N GLU A 27 3.96 -11.08 1.49
CA GLU A 27 3.26 -11.87 2.52
C GLU A 27 3.94 -11.74 3.89
N LYS A 28 5.29 -11.63 3.92
CA LYS A 28 6.03 -11.40 5.17
C LYS A 28 5.90 -9.98 5.73
N LEU A 29 5.39 -9.04 4.94
CA LEU A 29 5.16 -7.64 5.33
C LEU A 29 3.73 -7.40 5.79
N ALA A 30 2.76 -8.18 5.30
CA ALA A 30 1.35 -8.08 5.65
C ALA A 30 1.00 -9.11 6.74
N ASP A 31 1.24 -8.72 8.00
CA ASP A 31 0.80 -9.50 9.16
C ASP A 31 -0.74 -9.60 9.14
N PRO A 32 -1.34 -10.78 9.41
CA PRO A 32 -2.79 -10.94 9.52
C PRO A 32 -3.47 -9.94 10.46
N ILE A 33 -2.77 -9.35 11.44
CA ILE A 33 -3.32 -8.28 12.30
C ILE A 33 -3.61 -6.97 11.54
N MET A 34 -3.01 -6.77 10.37
CA MET A 34 -3.24 -5.60 9.51
C MET A 34 -4.54 -5.72 8.69
N ILE A 35 -5.27 -6.83 8.83
CA ILE A 35 -6.60 -7.01 8.26
C ILE A 35 -7.59 -6.27 9.15
N PHE A 36 -8.02 -5.08 8.71
CA PHE A 36 -8.95 -4.23 9.46
C PHE A 36 -10.37 -4.81 9.54
N ASP A 37 -10.71 -5.75 8.66
CA ASP A 37 -12.04 -6.34 8.57
C ASP A 37 -12.04 -7.80 9.00
N GLU A 38 -12.79 -8.09 10.06
CA GLU A 38 -12.97 -9.44 10.60
C GLU A 38 -13.60 -10.42 9.59
N ASN A 39 -14.39 -9.90 8.63
CA ASN A 39 -15.02 -10.69 7.57
C ASN A 39 -14.86 -10.02 6.18
N PRO A 40 -13.79 -10.32 5.44
CA PRO A 40 -13.53 -9.70 4.14
C PRO A 40 -14.56 -10.09 3.06
N ILE A 41 -15.22 -11.25 3.20
CA ILE A 41 -16.21 -11.74 2.23
C ILE A 41 -17.49 -10.90 2.28
N GLU A 42 -18.00 -10.66 3.49
CA GLU A 42 -19.18 -9.83 3.69
C GLU A 42 -18.95 -8.39 3.23
N LYS A 43 -17.77 -7.83 3.55
CA LYS A 43 -17.37 -6.51 3.08
C LYS A 43 -17.35 -6.41 1.55
N GLY A 44 -16.70 -7.36 0.88
CA GLY A 44 -16.63 -7.39 -0.59
C GLY A 44 -18.02 -7.48 -1.24
N LEU A 45 -18.94 -8.25 -0.65
CA LEU A 45 -20.31 -8.36 -1.14
C LEU A 45 -21.08 -7.03 -1.00
N LYS A 46 -20.92 -6.34 0.13
CA LYS A 46 -21.55 -5.04 0.37
C LYS A 46 -20.99 -3.96 -0.56
N GLU A 47 -19.67 -3.94 -0.77
CA GLU A 47 -19.04 -3.03 -1.72
C GLU A 47 -19.51 -3.29 -3.15
N HIS A 48 -19.57 -4.55 -3.59
CA HIS A 48 -20.13 -4.88 -4.90
C HIS A 48 -21.56 -4.37 -5.08
N HIS A 49 -22.41 -4.50 -4.05
CA HIS A 49 -23.77 -3.98 -4.08
C HIS A 49 -23.82 -2.45 -4.19
N ILE A 50 -22.96 -1.74 -3.45
CA ILE A 50 -22.88 -0.28 -3.47
C ILE A 50 -22.33 0.19 -4.83
N ASN A 51 -21.23 -0.38 -5.31
CA ASN A 51 -20.62 -0.06 -6.60
C ASN A 51 -21.61 -0.25 -7.76
N TYR A 52 -22.38 -1.34 -7.74
CA TYR A 52 -23.41 -1.59 -8.75
C TYR A 52 -24.54 -0.53 -8.72
N ARG A 53 -24.89 -0.04 -7.53
CA ARG A 53 -25.96 0.95 -7.36
C ARG A 53 -25.51 2.38 -7.63
N GLU A 54 -24.28 2.72 -7.27
CA GLU A 54 -23.77 4.08 -7.29
C GLU A 54 -22.88 4.34 -8.51
N GLY A 55 -22.51 3.31 -9.27
CA GLY A 55 -21.60 3.43 -10.42
C GLY A 55 -20.19 3.86 -10.04
N SER A 56 -19.83 3.75 -8.77
CA SER A 56 -18.52 4.09 -8.22
C SER A 56 -17.64 2.85 -8.24
N GLU A 57 -16.51 2.91 -8.94
CA GLU A 57 -15.48 1.87 -8.91
C GLU A 57 -14.13 2.47 -8.52
N GLY A 58 -13.35 1.73 -7.73
CA GLY A 58 -11.98 2.09 -7.37
C GLY A 58 -11.77 2.83 -6.04
N GLY A 59 -12.82 3.18 -5.30
CA GLY A 59 -12.71 3.89 -4.02
C GLY A 59 -12.44 2.99 -2.79
N THR A 60 -12.70 1.69 -2.91
CA THR A 60 -12.65 0.75 -1.78
C THR A 60 -11.38 -0.12 -1.76
N GLY A 61 -10.57 -0.05 -2.80
CA GLY A 61 -9.40 -0.90 -3.02
C GLY A 61 -8.12 -0.39 -2.35
N SER A 62 -8.11 -0.18 -1.03
CA SER A 62 -6.86 -0.28 -0.28
C SER A 62 -6.75 -1.72 0.23
N GLN A 63 -6.38 -2.63 -0.66
CA GLN A 63 -6.30 -4.06 -0.38
C GLN A 63 -5.14 -4.43 0.55
N SER A 64 -4.34 -3.46 1.01
CA SER A 64 -3.24 -3.72 1.93
C SER A 64 -3.20 -2.69 3.05
N GLY A 65 -3.48 -3.15 4.27
CA GLY A 65 -3.01 -2.48 5.47
C GLY A 65 -1.48 -2.53 5.46
N GLY A 66 -0.85 -1.36 5.44
CA GLY A 66 0.59 -1.19 5.19
C GLY A 66 0.82 -0.29 3.97
N CYS A 67 2.06 0.20 3.78
CA CYS A 67 2.44 1.24 2.79
C CYS A 67 1.93 1.04 1.35
N GLY A 68 0.64 1.28 1.11
CA GLY A 68 0.02 1.99 0.00
C GLY A 68 0.50 1.78 -1.44
N CYS A 69 0.96 0.58 -1.81
CA CYS A 69 1.27 0.29 -3.22
C CYS A 69 0.31 -0.78 -3.75
N GLY A 70 -0.93 -0.34 -4.01
CA GLY A 70 -1.78 -0.92 -5.05
C GLY A 70 -1.40 -0.34 -6.41
#